data_AF-A0A6J5YV70-F1
#
_entry.id   AF-A0A6J5YV70-F1
#
_cell.length_a   1.000
_cell.length_b   1.000
_cell.length_c   1.000
_cell.angle_alpha   90.00
_cell.angle_beta   90.00
_cell.angle_gamma   90.00
#
_symmetry.space_group_name_H-M   'P 1'
#
loop_
_entity.id
_entity.type
_entity.pdbx_description
1 polymer ?
#
loop_
_entity_poly.entity_id
_entity_poly.type
_entity_poly.pdbx_seq_one_letter_code
_entity_poly.pdbx_strand_id
1 'polypeptide(L)'
;MKKVAFLLASFFIGAIIAGPAQATSLVSSSPVGASVLSVAPTAVTITANAELTDGANDLKVFDPTSAQVDDGSIQVQGAVMTVGLKPLTATGVYTVTYTMMAVGESPITGSFTFLFNAPAVISEPTPGTSETPQTSQSINRTSDFLVIALLVLACFVLVLLSRYAKQTFNSNTPKKPRTVKKPTKQKKISK
;
A
#
# COMPACT_ATOMS: atom_id res chain seq x y z
N MET A 1 32.08 59.60 13.73
CA MET A 1 32.06 58.14 14.00
C MET A 1 30.86 57.70 14.88
N LYS A 2 30.43 58.45 15.88
CA LYS A 2 29.27 58.10 16.76
C LYS A 2 27.91 57.95 16.06
N LYS A 3 27.64 58.73 15.01
CA LYS A 3 26.37 58.68 14.23
C LYS A 3 26.21 57.40 13.40
N VAL A 4 27.33 56.84 12.94
CA VAL A 4 27.36 55.61 12.14
C VAL A 4 27.07 54.39 13.02
N ALA A 5 27.61 54.37 14.24
CA ALA A 5 27.31 53.34 15.23
C ALA A 5 25.82 53.34 15.64
N PHE A 6 25.19 54.51 15.75
CA PHE A 6 23.76 54.61 16.08
C PHE A 6 22.84 54.11 14.95
N LEU A 7 23.21 54.35 13.69
CA LEU A 7 22.45 53.85 12.53
C LEU A 7 22.59 52.32 12.38
N LEU A 8 23.77 51.76 12.61
CA LEU A 8 24.00 50.31 12.60
C LEU A 8 23.27 49.59 13.75
N ALA A 9 23.25 50.19 14.94
CA ALA A 9 22.51 49.64 16.08
C ALA A 9 20.99 49.66 15.86
N SER A 10 20.44 50.73 15.25
CA SER A 10 19.02 50.81 14.92
C SER A 10 18.59 49.80 13.85
N PHE A 11 19.46 49.48 12.90
CA PHE A 11 19.18 48.47 11.87
C PHE A 11 19.15 47.05 12.46
N PHE A 12 20.04 46.76 13.42
CA PHE A 12 20.06 45.46 14.11
C PHE A 12 18.84 45.24 15.02
N ILE A 13 18.27 46.29 15.61
CA ILE A 13 17.07 46.19 16.47
C ILE A 13 15.79 46.00 15.64
N GLY A 14 15.72 46.52 14.42
CA GLY A 14 14.58 46.33 13.51
C GLY A 14 14.46 44.90 12.94
N ALA A 15 15.55 44.15 12.87
CA ALA A 15 15.58 42.81 12.30
C ALA A 15 15.02 41.71 13.23
N ILE A 16 14.73 42.04 14.51
CA ILE A 16 14.34 41.06 15.54
C ILE A 16 12.80 40.92 15.65
N ILE A 17 12.01 41.78 14.98
CA ILE A 17 10.53 41.78 15.06
C ILE A 17 9.88 40.98 13.91
N ALA A 18 10.66 40.29 13.07
CA ALA A 18 10.10 39.31 12.16
C ALA A 18 9.72 38.05 12.95
N GLY A 19 8.48 38.01 13.48
CA GLY A 19 7.91 36.80 14.05
C GLY A 19 7.89 35.66 13.01
N PRO A 20 7.82 34.39 13.45
CA PRO A 20 7.79 33.26 12.53
C PRO A 20 6.57 33.38 11.62
N ALA A 21 6.79 33.61 10.33
CA ALA A 21 5.73 33.51 9.33
C ALA A 21 5.27 32.04 9.31
N GLN A 22 4.10 31.77 9.87
CA GLN A 22 3.42 30.52 9.61
C GLN A 22 3.00 30.55 8.14
N ALA A 23 3.25 29.45 7.44
CA ALA A 23 2.79 29.29 6.09
C ALA A 23 1.73 28.20 6.08
N THR A 24 0.66 28.45 5.34
CA THR A 24 -0.37 27.45 5.09
C THR A 24 0.25 26.23 4.40
N SER A 25 -0.24 25.03 4.74
CA SER A 25 0.26 23.78 4.17
C SER A 25 -0.83 22.71 4.17
N LEU A 26 -0.71 21.80 3.22
CA LEU A 26 -1.56 20.62 3.13
C LEU A 26 -1.21 19.65 4.27
N VAL A 27 -2.17 19.35 5.15
CA VAL A 27 -2.00 18.39 6.26
C VAL A 27 -2.39 16.99 5.82
N SER A 28 -3.54 16.86 5.15
CA SER A 28 -4.05 15.58 4.67
C SER A 28 -4.97 15.76 3.46
N SER A 29 -5.12 14.68 2.69
CA SER A 29 -6.04 14.62 1.56
C SER A 29 -6.77 13.27 1.55
N SER A 30 -8.01 13.30 1.07
CA SER A 30 -8.80 12.12 0.74
C SER A 30 -9.36 12.31 -0.67
N PRO A 31 -8.93 11.52 -1.67
CA PRO A 31 -7.97 10.42 -1.59
C PRO A 31 -6.55 10.85 -1.17
N VAL A 32 -5.78 9.89 -0.64
CA VAL A 32 -4.38 10.13 -0.27
C VAL A 32 -3.53 10.28 -1.53
N GLY A 33 -2.60 11.24 -1.55
CA GLY A 33 -1.65 11.40 -2.64
C GLY A 33 -0.85 10.11 -2.90
N ALA A 34 -0.63 9.82 -4.18
CA ALA A 34 0.00 8.59 -4.68
C ALA A 34 -0.70 7.28 -4.26
N SER A 35 -1.96 7.34 -3.81
CA SER A 35 -2.75 6.14 -3.51
C SER A 35 -3.33 5.48 -4.77
N VAL A 36 -3.66 4.19 -4.65
CA VAL A 36 -4.36 3.41 -5.67
C VAL A 36 -5.76 3.10 -5.16
N LEU A 37 -6.77 3.52 -5.90
CA LEU A 37 -8.18 3.34 -5.58
C LEU A 37 -8.82 2.32 -6.52
N SER A 38 -9.57 1.38 -5.97
CA SER A 38 -10.39 0.44 -6.75
C SER A 38 -11.87 0.87 -6.82
N VAL A 39 -12.25 1.87 -6.03
CA VAL A 39 -13.61 2.42 -5.95
C VAL A 39 -13.53 3.91 -6.29
N ALA A 40 -14.42 4.37 -7.16
CA ALA A 40 -14.45 5.77 -7.57
C ALA A 40 -14.86 6.66 -6.38
N PRO A 41 -14.02 7.62 -5.96
CA PRO A 41 -14.43 8.61 -4.97
C PRO A 41 -15.49 9.54 -5.57
N THR A 42 -16.44 9.96 -4.74
CA THR A 42 -17.47 10.95 -5.11
C THR A 42 -17.04 12.39 -4.86
N ALA A 43 -15.98 12.59 -4.09
CA ALA A 43 -15.44 13.90 -3.75
C ALA A 43 -13.95 13.79 -3.41
N VAL A 44 -13.23 14.91 -3.58
CA VAL A 44 -11.88 15.09 -3.04
C VAL A 44 -11.95 16.08 -1.89
N THR A 45 -11.35 15.72 -0.77
CA THR A 45 -11.27 16.56 0.43
C THR A 45 -9.80 16.81 0.78
N ILE A 46 -9.51 18.04 1.16
CA ILE A 46 -8.20 18.53 1.57
C ILE A 46 -8.36 19.17 2.95
N THR A 47 -7.44 18.86 3.86
CA THR A 47 -7.32 19.54 5.15
C THR A 47 -6.03 20.34 5.19
N ALA A 48 -6.13 21.63 5.49
CA ALA A 48 -5.00 22.53 5.70
C ALA A 48 -4.65 22.63 7.20
N ASN A 49 -3.50 23.23 7.51
CA ASN A 49 -3.07 23.55 8.88
C ASN A 49 -3.66 24.88 9.41
N ALA A 50 -4.39 25.62 8.57
CA ALA A 50 -4.94 26.94 8.88
C ALA A 50 -6.37 27.07 8.35
N GLU A 51 -7.12 28.06 8.87
CA GLU A 51 -8.47 28.36 8.39
C GLU A 51 -8.42 29.01 7.01
N LEU A 52 -9.18 28.43 6.08
CA LEU A 52 -9.26 28.85 4.70
C LEU A 52 -10.33 29.94 4.51
N THR A 53 -10.05 30.89 3.63
CA THR A 53 -10.97 31.97 3.27
C THR A 53 -12.01 31.48 2.30
N ASP A 54 -13.30 31.57 2.63
CA ASP A 54 -14.36 31.12 1.73
C ASP A 54 -14.38 31.92 0.41
N GLY A 55 -14.69 31.23 -0.70
CA GLY A 55 -14.75 31.82 -2.04
C GLY A 55 -13.41 32.22 -2.68
N ALA A 56 -12.27 32.04 -2.00
CA ALA A 56 -10.95 32.39 -2.53
C ALA A 56 -10.02 31.18 -2.76
N ASN A 57 -10.53 29.97 -2.57
CA ASN A 57 -9.80 28.73 -2.83
C ASN A 57 -10.24 28.13 -4.18
N ASP A 58 -9.34 27.37 -4.81
CA ASP A 58 -9.60 26.64 -6.05
C ASP A 58 -9.20 25.18 -5.87
N LEU A 59 -10.00 24.25 -6.38
CA LEU A 59 -9.74 22.82 -6.32
C LEU A 59 -10.27 22.16 -7.59
N LYS A 60 -9.37 21.66 -8.42
CA LYS A 60 -9.68 21.08 -9.72
C LYS A 60 -9.10 19.69 -9.84
N VAL A 61 -9.85 18.81 -10.51
CA VAL A 61 -9.44 17.42 -10.70
C VAL A 61 -9.46 17.09 -12.19
N PHE A 62 -8.33 16.58 -12.67
CA PHE A 62 -8.09 16.21 -14.05
C PHE A 62 -7.94 14.70 -14.18
N ASP A 63 -8.48 14.16 -15.26
CA ASP A 63 -8.34 12.77 -15.63
C ASP A 63 -6.99 12.49 -16.33
N PRO A 64 -6.70 11.23 -16.71
CA PRO A 64 -5.48 10.88 -17.44
C PRO A 64 -5.38 11.53 -18.83
N THR A 65 -6.49 12.03 -19.37
CA THR A 65 -6.57 12.73 -20.66
C THR A 65 -6.49 14.26 -20.52
N SER A 66 -6.26 14.75 -19.29
CA SER A 66 -6.26 16.17 -18.91
C SER A 66 -7.62 16.87 -19.02
N ALA A 67 -8.72 16.11 -19.06
CA ALA A 67 -10.08 16.62 -18.97
C ALA A 67 -10.50 16.84 -17.51
N GLN A 68 -11.22 17.93 -17.25
CA GLN A 68 -11.71 18.26 -15.91
C GLN A 68 -12.89 17.36 -15.51
N VAL A 69 -12.74 16.61 -14.41
CA VAL A 69 -13.73 15.65 -13.89
C VAL A 69 -14.38 16.07 -12.58
N ASP A 70 -14.05 17.23 -12.05
CA ASP A 70 -14.82 17.83 -10.95
C ASP A 70 -16.16 18.42 -11.45
N ASP A 71 -17.07 18.63 -10.50
CA ASP A 71 -18.37 19.28 -10.73
C ASP A 71 -18.37 20.79 -10.43
N GLY A 72 -17.21 21.34 -10.02
CA GLY A 72 -17.05 22.74 -9.63
C GLY A 72 -17.71 23.11 -8.28
N SER A 73 -18.29 22.16 -7.56
CA SER A 73 -18.93 22.39 -6.26
C SER A 73 -17.89 22.42 -5.13
N ILE A 74 -17.14 23.52 -5.06
CA ILE A 74 -16.16 23.72 -3.98
C ILE A 74 -16.90 24.16 -2.71
N GLN A 75 -16.57 23.51 -1.60
CA GLN A 75 -17.10 23.78 -0.27
C GLN A 75 -15.92 23.97 0.68
N VAL A 76 -15.92 25.07 1.44
CA VAL A 76 -14.87 25.39 2.40
C VAL A 76 -15.46 25.50 3.79
N GLN A 77 -14.98 24.69 4.73
CA GLN A 77 -15.42 24.63 6.12
C GLN A 77 -14.20 24.71 7.05
N GLY A 78 -13.90 25.92 7.52
CA GLY A 78 -12.74 26.17 8.38
C GLY A 78 -11.45 25.81 7.64
N ALA A 79 -10.73 24.78 8.12
CA ALA A 79 -9.49 24.30 7.51
C ALA A 79 -9.71 23.21 6.43
N VAL A 80 -10.96 22.81 6.17
CA VAL A 80 -11.29 21.72 5.24
C VAL A 80 -11.88 22.30 3.96
N MET A 81 -11.39 21.81 2.82
CA MET A 81 -11.91 22.13 1.49
C MET A 81 -12.29 20.85 0.77
N THR A 82 -13.48 20.81 0.17
CA THR A 82 -14.01 19.66 -0.55
C THR A 82 -14.50 20.09 -1.94
N VAL A 83 -14.26 19.26 -2.95
CA VAL A 83 -14.87 19.39 -4.28
C VAL A 83 -15.56 18.08 -4.66
N GLY A 84 -16.73 18.18 -5.28
CA GLY A 84 -17.42 17.03 -5.84
C GLY A 84 -16.77 16.52 -7.12
N LEU A 85 -16.88 15.20 -7.35
CA LEU A 85 -16.39 14.54 -8.54
C LEU A 85 -17.53 13.97 -9.37
N LYS A 86 -17.40 14.07 -10.68
CA LYS A 86 -18.22 13.29 -11.61
C LYS A 86 -17.82 11.81 -11.52
N PRO A 87 -18.73 10.87 -11.87
CA PRO A 87 -18.42 9.45 -11.87
C PRO A 87 -17.17 9.14 -12.70
N LEU A 88 -16.14 8.60 -12.05
CA LEU A 88 -14.89 8.23 -12.72
C LEU A 88 -15.10 6.92 -13.49
N THR A 89 -14.83 6.95 -14.80
CA THR A 89 -14.98 5.77 -15.68
C THR A 89 -13.67 5.27 -16.24
N ALA A 90 -12.67 6.16 -16.38
CA ALA A 90 -11.38 5.82 -16.96
C ALA A 90 -10.40 5.34 -15.89
N THR A 91 -9.75 4.20 -16.13
CA THR A 91 -8.58 3.77 -15.35
C THR A 91 -7.38 4.66 -15.70
N GLY A 92 -6.68 5.16 -14.68
CA GLY A 92 -5.42 5.88 -14.86
C GLY A 92 -5.09 6.83 -13.72
N VAL A 93 -4.10 7.68 -13.97
CA VAL A 93 -3.63 8.69 -13.01
C VAL A 93 -4.48 9.94 -13.11
N TYR A 94 -5.12 10.30 -12.01
CA TYR A 94 -5.86 11.54 -11.85
C TYR A 94 -4.96 12.56 -11.14
N THR A 95 -5.06 13.81 -11.58
CA THR A 95 -4.28 14.93 -11.03
C THR A 95 -5.21 15.90 -10.34
N VAL A 96 -4.95 16.16 -9.07
CA VAL A 96 -5.67 17.16 -8.27
C VAL A 96 -4.77 18.37 -8.14
N THR A 97 -5.24 19.53 -8.58
CA THR A 97 -4.58 20.82 -8.40
C THR A 97 -5.38 21.67 -7.43
N TYR A 98 -4.71 22.31 -6.49
CA TYR A 98 -5.36 23.11 -5.47
C TYR A 98 -4.67 24.45 -5.28
N THR A 99 -5.45 25.47 -4.96
CA THR A 99 -5.01 26.76 -4.47
C THR A 99 -5.74 27.04 -3.17
N MET A 100 -4.99 27.19 -2.09
CA MET A 100 -5.50 27.47 -0.74
C MET A 100 -5.10 28.87 -0.32
N MET A 101 -6.04 29.65 0.21
CA MET A 101 -5.80 30.98 0.75
C MET A 101 -6.31 31.05 2.19
N ALA A 102 -5.40 31.04 3.15
CA ALA A 102 -5.76 31.23 4.55
C ALA A 102 -5.97 32.70 4.89
N VAL A 103 -6.69 32.96 5.97
CA VAL A 103 -7.02 34.31 6.41
C VAL A 103 -5.75 35.08 6.76
N GLY A 104 -5.45 36.15 6.02
CA GLY A 104 -4.30 37.01 6.26
C GLY A 104 -2.96 36.49 5.73
N GLU A 105 -2.96 35.40 4.96
CA GLU A 105 -1.77 34.83 4.31
C GLU A 105 -1.84 34.93 2.79
N SER A 106 -0.69 34.69 2.13
CA SER A 106 -0.61 34.59 0.68
C SER A 106 -1.20 33.26 0.19
N PRO A 107 -1.78 33.20 -1.02
CA PRO A 107 -2.26 31.96 -1.62
C PRO A 107 -1.13 30.95 -1.87
N ILE A 108 -1.42 29.68 -1.66
CA ILE A 108 -0.50 28.57 -1.88
C ILE A 108 -1.10 27.62 -2.89
N THR A 109 -0.33 27.27 -3.90
CA THR A 109 -0.74 26.35 -4.96
C THR A 109 0.05 25.05 -4.86
N GLY A 110 -0.61 23.94 -5.10
CA GLY A 110 0.03 22.63 -5.15
C GLY A 110 -0.75 21.65 -6.00
N SER A 111 -0.21 20.45 -6.12
CA SER A 111 -0.89 19.34 -6.78
C SER A 111 -0.48 18.00 -6.18
N PHE A 112 -1.36 17.02 -6.32
CA PHE A 112 -1.06 15.63 -6.03
C PHE A 112 -1.81 14.73 -7.02
N THR A 113 -1.38 13.48 -7.12
CA THR A 113 -2.01 12.51 -8.01
C THR A 113 -2.55 11.33 -7.23
N PHE A 114 -3.53 10.63 -7.81
CA PHE A 114 -3.96 9.31 -7.34
C PHE A 114 -4.24 8.42 -8.54
N LEU A 115 -4.04 7.12 -8.40
CA LEU A 115 -4.38 6.15 -9.44
C LEU A 115 -5.77 5.59 -9.16
N PHE A 116 -6.66 5.66 -10.14
CA PHE A 116 -7.94 4.98 -10.08
C PHE A 116 -7.91 3.78 -11.02
N ASN A 117 -8.16 2.60 -10.47
CA ASN A 117 -8.35 1.37 -11.22
C ASN A 117 -9.85 1.10 -11.30
N ALA A 118 -10.45 1.47 -12.43
CA ALA A 118 -11.85 1.24 -12.66
C ALA A 118 -12.13 -0.27 -12.62
N PRO A 119 -13.12 -0.73 -11.82
CA PRO A 119 -13.53 -2.12 -11.88
C PRO A 119 -14.01 -2.40 -13.31
N ALA A 120 -13.54 -3.52 -13.89
CA ALA A 120 -14.08 -3.98 -15.16
C ALA A 120 -15.59 -4.13 -14.97
N VAL A 121 -16.36 -3.27 -15.64
CA VAL A 121 -17.81 -3.32 -15.59
C VAL A 121 -18.20 -4.66 -16.21
N ILE A 122 -18.52 -5.64 -15.38
CA ILE A 122 -19.24 -6.83 -15.85
C ILE A 122 -20.62 -6.28 -16.18
N SER A 123 -20.86 -6.01 -17.47
CA SER A 123 -22.20 -5.71 -17.95
C SER A 123 -23.15 -6.74 -17.35
N GLU A 124 -24.11 -6.27 -16.57
CA GLU A 124 -25.19 -7.09 -16.05
C GLU A 124 -25.83 -7.76 -17.29
N PRO A 125 -25.80 -9.11 -17.40
CA PRO A 125 -26.38 -9.74 -18.56
C PRO A 125 -27.88 -9.47 -18.49
N THR A 126 -28.40 -8.77 -19.51
CA THR A 126 -29.80 -8.96 -19.92
C THR A 126 -30.07 -10.47 -19.89
N PRO A 127 -31.18 -10.96 -19.31
CA PRO A 127 -31.45 -12.39 -19.23
C PRO A 127 -31.60 -12.98 -20.63
N GLY A 128 -30.47 -13.40 -21.19
CA GLY A 128 -30.31 -14.14 -22.42
C GLY A 128 -29.50 -15.37 -22.06
N THR A 129 -30.19 -16.50 -22.03
CA THR A 129 -29.68 -17.88 -22.10
C THR A 129 -28.23 -18.11 -21.68
N SER A 130 -28.08 -18.58 -20.43
CA SER A 130 -27.07 -19.53 -19.94
C SER A 130 -25.78 -19.65 -20.74
N GLU A 131 -24.73 -18.91 -20.32
CA GLU A 131 -23.35 -19.37 -20.47
C GLU A 131 -22.62 -19.37 -19.12
N THR A 132 -22.07 -20.53 -18.82
CA THR A 132 -21.33 -20.99 -17.65
C THR A 132 -20.28 -19.98 -17.14
N PRO A 133 -20.06 -19.85 -15.82
CA PRO A 133 -19.06 -18.93 -15.27
C PRO A 133 -17.65 -19.30 -15.72
N GLN A 134 -17.05 -18.47 -16.57
CA GLN A 134 -15.61 -18.54 -16.83
C GLN A 134 -14.87 -17.89 -15.67
N THR A 135 -14.41 -18.72 -14.74
CA THR A 135 -13.39 -18.34 -13.76
C THR A 135 -12.20 -17.73 -14.51
N SER A 136 -11.94 -16.44 -14.28
CA SER A 136 -10.70 -15.78 -14.68
C SER A 136 -9.53 -16.36 -13.88
N GLN A 137 -9.10 -17.56 -14.25
CA GLN A 137 -7.76 -18.01 -13.91
C GLN A 137 -6.83 -17.34 -14.91
N SER A 138 -6.18 -16.25 -14.51
CA SER A 138 -4.91 -15.89 -15.11
C SER A 138 -3.95 -17.03 -14.79
N ILE A 139 -3.99 -18.10 -15.59
CA ILE A 139 -3.10 -19.24 -15.48
C ILE A 139 -1.73 -18.72 -15.88
N ASN A 140 -0.97 -18.23 -14.90
CA ASN A 140 0.46 -18.06 -15.02
C ASN A 140 1.06 -19.47 -15.07
N ARG A 141 0.84 -20.20 -16.18
CA ARG A 141 1.33 -21.58 -16.40
C ARG A 141 2.78 -21.71 -15.96
N THR A 142 3.57 -20.66 -16.24
CA THR A 142 4.97 -20.52 -15.82
C THR A 142 5.15 -20.62 -14.30
N SER A 143 4.37 -19.90 -13.48
CA SER A 143 4.49 -19.99 -12.02
C SER A 143 4.11 -21.38 -11.52
N ASP A 144 3.08 -22.01 -12.08
CA ASP A 144 2.67 -23.36 -11.70
C ASP A 144 3.78 -24.38 -12.03
N PHE A 145 4.40 -24.28 -13.21
CA PHE A 145 5.55 -25.12 -13.56
C PHE A 145 6.74 -24.91 -12.63
N LEU A 146 7.02 -23.67 -12.19
CA LEU A 146 8.11 -23.40 -11.25
C LEU A 146 7.82 -23.99 -9.86
N VAL A 147 6.59 -23.86 -9.36
CA VAL A 147 6.19 -24.42 -8.06
C VAL A 147 6.26 -25.95 -8.09
N ILE A 148 5.78 -26.58 -9.16
CA ILE A 148 5.82 -28.04 -9.33
C ILE A 148 7.28 -28.52 -9.43
N ALA A 149 8.12 -27.85 -10.23
CA ALA A 149 9.53 -28.22 -10.37
C ALA A 149 10.29 -28.10 -9.04
N LEU A 150 10.02 -27.04 -8.26
CA LEU A 150 10.64 -26.83 -6.95
C LEU A 150 10.20 -27.87 -5.93
N LEU A 151 8.92 -28.28 -5.95
CA LEU A 151 8.40 -29.35 -5.08
C LEU A 151 9.06 -30.69 -5.40
N VAL A 152 9.18 -31.04 -6.68
CA VAL A 152 9.83 -32.30 -7.12
C VAL A 152 11.30 -32.32 -6.72
N LEU A 153 12.03 -31.22 -6.93
CA LEU A 153 13.44 -31.10 -6.53
C LEU A 153 13.60 -31.27 -5.02
N ALA A 154 12.76 -30.60 -4.22
CA ALA A 154 12.78 -30.72 -2.76
C ALA A 154 12.51 -32.16 -2.29
N CYS A 155 11.52 -32.83 -2.88
CA CYS A 155 11.24 -34.24 -2.58
C CYS A 155 12.43 -35.16 -2.93
N PHE A 156 13.07 -34.93 -4.07
CA PHE A 156 14.24 -35.72 -4.49
C PHE A 156 15.41 -35.57 -3.50
N VAL A 157 15.70 -34.33 -3.09
CA VAL A 157 16.73 -34.05 -2.08
C VAL A 157 16.37 -34.69 -0.73
N LEU A 158 15.10 -34.61 -0.31
CA LEU A 158 14.64 -35.23 0.94
C LEU A 158 14.82 -36.76 0.92
N VAL A 159 14.53 -37.42 -0.20
CA VAL A 159 14.75 -38.88 -0.34
C VAL A 159 16.24 -39.22 -0.31
N LEU A 160 17.08 -38.44 -0.99
CA LEU A 160 18.54 -38.62 -0.96
C LEU A 160 19.10 -38.45 0.45
N LEU A 161 18.67 -37.41 1.19
CA LEU A 161 19.07 -37.20 2.58
C LEU A 161 18.58 -38.34 3.48
N SER A 162 17.35 -38.81 3.29
CA SER A 162 16.80 -39.95 4.03
C SER A 162 17.58 -41.24 3.75
N ARG A 163 18.01 -41.45 2.49
CA ARG A 163 18.84 -42.59 2.07
C ARG A 163 20.26 -42.48 2.64
N TYR A 164 20.85 -41.29 2.58
CA TYR A 164 22.19 -41.01 3.09
C TYR A 164 22.24 -41.14 4.61
N ALA A 165 21.26 -40.59 5.34
CA ALA A 165 21.13 -40.78 6.78
C ALA A 165 21.00 -42.26 7.15
N LYS A 166 20.18 -43.02 6.42
CA LYS A 166 20.11 -44.48 6.64
C LYS A 166 21.46 -45.16 6.40
N GLN A 167 22.23 -44.76 5.39
CA GLN A 167 23.55 -45.34 5.11
C GLN A 167 24.60 -44.98 6.17
N THR A 168 24.59 -43.77 6.72
CA THR A 168 25.57 -43.35 7.73
C THR A 168 25.27 -43.92 9.12
N PHE A 169 24.01 -44.16 9.47
CA PHE A 169 23.64 -44.71 10.78
C PHE A 169 23.64 -46.25 10.84
N ASN A 170 23.49 -46.97 9.72
CA ASN A 170 23.51 -48.44 9.72
C ASN A 170 24.92 -49.06 9.81
N SER A 171 26.00 -48.28 9.73
CA SER A 171 27.38 -48.79 9.83
C SER A 171 27.87 -48.98 11.27
N ASN A 172 27.15 -48.42 12.26
CA ASN A 172 27.55 -48.48 13.67
C ASN A 172 26.49 -49.19 14.53
N THR A 173 26.27 -50.49 14.30
CA THR A 173 25.58 -51.34 15.29
C THR A 173 26.60 -52.05 16.18
N PRO A 174 26.80 -51.63 17.45
CA PRO A 174 27.44 -52.49 18.44
C PRO A 174 26.53 -53.67 18.78
N LYS A 175 27.07 -54.90 18.71
CA LYS A 175 26.39 -56.13 19.12
C LYS A 175 26.02 -56.05 20.61
N LYS A 176 24.72 -56.18 20.93
CA LYS A 176 24.22 -56.25 22.31
C LYS A 176 24.42 -57.66 22.89
N PRO A 177 24.93 -57.82 24.13
CA PRO A 177 25.16 -59.12 24.75
C PRO A 177 23.83 -59.82 25.10
N ARG A 178 23.80 -61.13 24.87
CA ARG A 178 22.64 -62.02 25.02
C ARG A 178 22.39 -62.30 26.50
N THR A 179 21.20 -61.96 26.99
CA THR A 179 20.74 -62.19 28.36
C THR A 179 20.50 -63.67 28.65
N VAL A 180 21.06 -64.14 29.77
CA VAL A 180 20.84 -65.46 30.36
C VAL A 180 19.53 -65.46 31.16
N LYS A 181 18.65 -66.44 30.93
CA LYS A 181 17.66 -66.92 31.93
C LYS A 181 17.62 -68.45 31.96
N LYS A 182 17.47 -68.94 33.18
CA LYS A 182 17.88 -70.23 33.77
C LYS A 182 16.71 -71.26 33.81
N PRO A 183 16.88 -72.46 34.39
CA PRO A 183 16.48 -73.74 33.80
C PRO A 183 15.12 -74.26 34.29
N THR A 184 14.56 -75.25 33.62
CA THR A 184 13.50 -76.11 34.20
C THR A 184 13.78 -77.57 33.85
N LYS A 185 14.06 -78.35 34.89
CA LYS A 185 14.19 -79.81 34.91
C LYS A 185 12.82 -80.47 34.69
N GLN A 186 12.79 -81.61 33.99
CA GLN A 186 12.16 -82.89 34.41
C GLN A 186 12.45 -83.95 33.30
N LYS A 187 13.19 -85.04 33.58
CA LYS A 187 12.74 -86.36 34.11
C LYS A 187 11.99 -87.14 32.99
N LYS A 188 12.34 -88.37 32.54
CA LYS A 188 12.85 -89.60 33.17
C LYS A 188 13.12 -90.69 32.09
N ILE A 189 14.05 -91.61 32.38
CA ILE A 189 14.14 -93.07 32.04
C ILE A 189 14.39 -93.55 30.59
N SER A 190 15.48 -94.31 30.44
CA SER A 190 15.57 -95.72 29.97
C SER A 190 17.08 -96.06 29.93
N LYS A 191 17.66 -97.18 30.33
CA LYS A 191 17.27 -98.47 30.90
C LYS A 191 18.54 -99.03 31.57
#